data_AF-A0A534Z3N3-F1
#
_entry.id   AF-A0A534Z3N3-F1
#
_cell.length_a   1.000
_cell.length_b   1.000
_cell.length_c   1.000
_cell.angle_alpha   90.00
_cell.angle_beta   90.00
_cell.angle_gamma   90.00
#
_symmetry.space_group_name_H-M   'P 1'
#
loop_
_entity.id
_entity.type
_entity.pdbx_description
1 polymer ?
#
loop_
_entity_poly.entity_id
_entity_poly.type
_entity_poly.pdbx_seq_one_letter_code
_entity_poly.pdbx_strand_id
1 'polypeptide(L)'
;MATITVSSSTSGSSLGGRLVEGVMSFRGQDYLLTLRGVAEPVNTVGSVGGLLRPGDIEGTFRPSDRALRNASGVTIRFEPPLPLVAGRLEIEVSRQMSPKSSGGQPGAGIE
;
A
#
# COMPACT_ATOMS: atom_id res chain seq x y z
N MET A 1 12.21 -7.48 -5.32
CA MET A 1 11.78 -6.06 -5.43
C MET A 1 10.30 -6.00 -5.12
N ALA A 2 9.85 -4.97 -4.40
CA ALA A 2 8.42 -4.76 -4.12
C ALA A 2 7.97 -3.44 -4.73
N THR A 3 6.73 -3.41 -5.20
CA THR A 3 6.11 -2.22 -5.78
C THR A 3 4.82 -1.95 -5.03
N ILE A 4 4.55 -0.69 -4.73
CA ILE A 4 3.30 -0.24 -4.14
C ILE A 4 2.58 0.59 -5.18
N THR A 5 1.35 0.22 -5.50
CA THR A 5 0.45 1.07 -6.25
C THR A 5 -0.51 1.70 -5.27
N VAL A 6 -0.44 3.02 -5.12
CA VAL A 6 -1.38 3.78 -4.30
C VAL A 6 -2.44 4.36 -5.22
N SER A 7 -3.65 3.85 -5.07
CA SER A 7 -4.83 4.35 -5.75
C SER A 7 -5.79 4.82 -4.68
N SER A 8 -5.80 6.12 -4.41
CA SER A 8 -6.77 6.68 -3.47
C SER A 8 -8.17 6.69 -4.09
N SER A 9 -8.86 5.55 -4.06
CA SER A 9 -10.31 5.57 -4.03
C SER A 9 -10.65 5.99 -2.61
N THR A 10 -11.09 7.23 -2.39
CA THR A 10 -11.67 7.61 -1.09
C THR A 10 -12.92 6.77 -0.87
N SER A 11 -12.75 5.57 -0.32
CA SER A 11 -13.82 4.79 0.29
C SER A 11 -14.26 5.59 1.50
N GLY A 12 -15.31 6.40 1.30
CA GLY A 12 -15.78 7.40 2.26
C GLY A 12 -15.90 6.82 3.67
N SER A 13 -15.06 7.27 4.57
CA SER A 13 -15.28 7.13 6.01
C SER A 13 -14.97 8.46 6.65
N SER A 14 -16.04 9.24 6.80
CA SER A 14 -16.10 10.53 7.45
C SER A 14 -15.78 10.38 8.94
N LEU A 15 -14.52 10.16 9.31
CA LEU A 15 -14.07 10.27 10.69
C LEU A 15 -12.55 10.48 10.78
N GLY A 16 -12.12 11.75 10.78
CA GLY A 16 -10.92 12.15 11.51
C GLY A 16 -9.54 11.95 10.88
N GLY A 17 -9.43 11.66 9.57
CA GLY A 17 -8.15 11.69 8.88
C GLY A 17 -8.25 11.14 7.46
N ARG A 18 -7.64 11.80 6.47
CA ARG A 18 -7.60 11.31 5.08
C ARG A 18 -6.87 9.96 5.06
N LEU A 19 -7.67 8.89 4.97
CA LEU A 19 -7.22 7.50 4.83
C LEU A 19 -7.24 7.14 3.34
N VAL A 20 -6.15 6.54 2.88
CA VAL A 20 -5.94 6.15 1.49
C VAL A 20 -5.60 4.66 1.45
N GLU A 21 -6.25 3.92 0.57
CA GLU A 21 -5.91 2.51 0.35
C GLU A 21 -4.81 2.40 -0.72
N GLY A 22 -3.89 1.46 -0.52
CA GLY A 22 -2.85 1.11 -1.48
C GLY A 22 -2.67 -0.39 -1.58
N VAL A 23 -2.08 -0.86 -2.66
CA VAL A 23 -1.78 -2.28 -2.87
C VAL A 23 -0.27 -2.42 -3.02
N MET A 24 0.33 -3.29 -2.22
CA MET A 24 1.73 -3.68 -2.36
C MET A 24 1.83 -5.06 -2.98
N SER A 25 2.54 -5.16 -4.09
CA SER A 25 2.93 -6.45 -4.67
C SER A 25 4.33 -6.80 -4.18
N PHE A 26 4.46 -7.89 -3.42
CA PHE A 26 5.72 -8.42 -2.93
C PHE A 26 5.80 -9.92 -3.18
N ARG A 27 6.83 -10.37 -3.92
CA ARG A 27 7.06 -11.79 -4.26
C ARG A 27 5.84 -12.49 -4.90
N GLY A 28 5.08 -11.78 -5.73
CA GLY A 28 3.89 -12.31 -6.40
C GLY A 28 2.65 -12.44 -5.50
N GLN A 29 2.68 -11.82 -4.32
CA GLN A 29 1.54 -11.69 -3.43
C GLN A 29 1.15 -10.23 -3.31
N ASP A 30 -0.15 -9.96 -3.36
CA ASP A 30 -0.70 -8.62 -3.18
C ASP A 30 -1.14 -8.42 -1.74
N TYR A 31 -0.78 -7.29 -1.16
CA TYR A 31 -1.09 -6.91 0.21
C TYR A 31 -1.86 -5.59 0.18
N LEU A 32 -3.00 -5.57 0.86
CA LEU A 32 -3.77 -4.34 1.02
C LEU A 32 -3.12 -3.52 2.14
N LEU A 33 -2.78 -2.28 1.81
CA LEU A 33 -2.19 -1.31 2.69
C LEU A 33 -3.19 -0.21 3.00
N THR A 34 -3.21 0.22 4.25
CA THR A 34 -3.87 1.44 4.69
C THR A 34 -2.82 2.52 4.91
N LEU A 35 -2.93 3.61 4.18
CA LEU A 35 -2.04 4.77 4.22
C LEU A 35 -2.75 5.94 4.92
N ARG A 36 -2.12 6.51 5.94
CA ARG A 36 -2.65 7.65 6.71
C ARG A 36 -1.70 8.83 6.67
N GLY A 37 -2.25 10.02 6.57
CA GLY A 37 -1.48 11.27 6.49
C GLY A 37 -1.26 11.79 5.07
N VAL A 38 -1.96 11.22 4.08
CA VAL A 38 -1.95 11.71 2.70
C VAL A 38 -2.77 13.00 2.61
N ALA A 39 -2.18 14.05 2.06
CA ALA A 39 -2.81 15.36 1.99
C ALA A 39 -3.97 15.40 1.03
N GLU A 40 -3.89 14.75 -0.13
CA GLU A 40 -4.89 14.80 -1.18
C GLU A 40 -5.03 13.44 -1.87
N PRO A 41 -6.19 13.13 -2.47
CA PRO A 41 -6.33 11.94 -3.29
C PRO A 41 -5.32 11.99 -4.45
N VAL A 42 -4.59 10.92 -4.63
CA VAL A 42 -3.46 10.78 -5.55
C VAL A 42 -3.40 9.36 -6.10
N ASN A 43 -3.06 9.26 -7.38
CA ASN A 43 -2.66 8.02 -8.01
C ASN A 43 -1.15 8.06 -8.21
N THR A 44 -0.42 7.17 -7.53
CA THR A 44 1.04 7.11 -7.62
C THR A 44 1.54 5.69 -7.48
N VAL A 45 2.70 5.42 -8.07
CA VAL A 45 3.41 4.16 -7.92
C VAL A 45 4.68 4.40 -7.14
N GLY A 46 4.89 3.58 -6.11
CA GLY A 46 6.01 3.60 -5.20
C GLY A 46 6.91 2.39 -5.41
N SER A 47 8.21 2.63 -5.57
CA SER A 47 9.22 1.56 -5.53
C SER A 47 9.69 1.34 -4.09
N VAL A 48 9.68 0.09 -3.63
CA VAL A 48 10.09 -0.27 -2.26
C VAL A 48 11.47 -0.93 -2.25
N GLY A 49 12.37 -0.37 -1.44
CA GLY A 49 13.69 -0.90 -1.13
C GLY A 49 13.80 -1.33 0.34
N GLY A 50 14.66 -2.31 0.62
CA GLY A 50 14.93 -2.77 1.99
C GLY A 50 13.86 -3.65 2.64
N LEU A 51 12.80 -4.02 1.90
CA LEU A 51 11.73 -4.87 2.42
C LEU A 51 12.16 -6.35 2.48
N LEU A 52 12.33 -6.88 3.69
CA LEU A 52 12.68 -8.29 3.93
C LEU A 52 11.43 -9.16 4.13
N ARG A 53 10.45 -8.62 4.86
CA ARG A 53 9.16 -9.26 5.18
C ARG A 53 8.02 -8.28 4.89
N PRO A 54 6.80 -8.76 4.58
CA PRO A 54 5.67 -7.88 4.32
C PRO A 54 5.36 -6.95 5.51
N GLY A 55 5.50 -7.43 6.76
CA GLY A 55 5.29 -6.61 7.95
C GLY A 55 6.37 -5.55 8.22
N ASP A 56 7.53 -5.62 7.56
CA ASP A 56 8.57 -4.58 7.74
C ASP A 56 8.13 -3.23 7.15
N ILE A 57 7.13 -3.23 6.27
CA ILE A 57 6.55 -2.00 5.73
C ILE A 57 5.62 -1.32 6.74
N GLU A 58 5.21 -1.98 7.81
CA GLU A 58 4.27 -1.40 8.78
C GLU A 58 4.96 -0.32 9.63
N GLY A 59 4.18 0.70 9.96
CA GLY A 59 4.60 1.79 10.84
C GLY A 59 4.75 3.13 10.13
N THR A 60 5.44 4.05 10.80
CA THR A 60 5.56 5.44 10.36
C THR A 60 6.78 5.64 9.45
N PHE A 61 6.54 6.17 8.26
CA PHE A 61 7.54 6.66 7.34
C PHE A 61 7.70 8.17 7.46
N ARG A 62 8.96 8.60 7.44
CA ARG A 62 9.36 10.00 7.41
C ARG A 62 10.05 10.32 6.09
N PRO A 63 9.90 11.55 5.57
CA PRO A 63 10.66 12.02 4.44
C PRO A 63 12.16 11.96 4.76
N SER A 64 12.89 11.25 3.91
CA SER A 64 14.34 11.19 3.88
C SER A 64 14.74 11.48 2.44
N ASP A 65 15.23 12.68 2.20
CA ASP A 65 15.61 13.16 0.87
C ASP A 65 14.43 13.10 -0.14
N ARG A 66 14.57 12.28 -1.20
CA ARG A 66 13.55 12.08 -2.24
C ARG A 66 12.70 10.82 -2.02
N ALA A 67 12.79 10.21 -0.84
CA ALA A 67 12.08 8.98 -0.49
C ALA A 67 11.47 9.09 0.91
N LEU A 68 10.67 8.10 1.26
CA LEU A 68 10.11 7.88 2.59
C LEU A 68 10.84 6.72 3.24
N ARG A 69 11.26 6.86 4.49
CA ARG A 69 11.97 5.82 5.24
C ARG A 69 11.31 5.55 6.59
N ASN A 70 11.16 4.28 6.96
CA ASN A 70 10.70 3.88 8.28
C ASN A 70 11.86 3.44 9.20
N ALA A 71 11.53 3.13 10.46
CA ALA A 71 12.48 2.67 11.46
C ALA A 71 13.13 1.32 11.11
N SER A 72 12.41 0.44 10.42
CA SER A 72 12.90 -0.86 9.94
C SER A 72 13.91 -0.73 8.79
N GLY A 73 14.13 0.48 8.26
CA GLY A 73 15.05 0.72 7.15
C GLY A 73 14.43 0.52 5.77
N VAL A 74 13.12 0.28 5.68
CA VAL A 74 12.38 0.22 4.42
C VAL A 74 12.28 1.62 3.83
N THR A 75 12.58 1.74 2.54
CA THR A 75 12.51 2.99 1.79
C THR A 75 11.48 2.90 0.67
N ILE A 76 10.63 3.90 0.53
CA ILE A 76 9.61 3.99 -0.52
C ILE A 76 9.81 5.27 -1.31
N ARG A 77 9.92 5.17 -2.63
CA ARG A 77 9.98 6.33 -3.52
C ARG A 77 8.75 6.36 -4.41
N PHE A 78 7.90 7.35 -4.22
CA PHE A 78 6.67 7.57 -4.99
C PHE A 78 6.93 8.46 -6.21
N GLU A 79 6.44 8.06 -7.38
CA GLU A 79 6.51 8.83 -8.63
C GLU A 79 5.13 8.82 -9.30
N PRO A 80 4.37 9.94 -9.28
CA PRO A 80 4.70 11.25 -8.70
C PRO A 80 4.79 11.25 -7.16
N PRO A 81 5.50 12.23 -6.54
CA PRO A 81 5.67 12.27 -5.08
C PRO A 81 4.32 12.40 -4.34
N LEU A 82 4.20 11.67 -3.22
CA LEU A 82 2.98 11.63 -2.41
C LEU A 82 2.89 12.90 -1.53
N PRO A 83 1.82 13.72 -1.62
CA PRO A 83 1.66 14.88 -0.77
C PRO A 83 1.24 14.44 0.64
N LEU A 84 1.93 14.93 1.68
CA LEU A 84 1.72 14.53 3.08
C LEU A 84 1.27 15.72 3.94
N VAL A 85 0.25 15.54 4.79
CA VAL A 85 -0.31 16.61 5.64
C VAL A 85 0.67 17.06 6.72
N ALA A 86 1.36 16.10 7.34
CA ALA A 86 2.21 16.33 8.51
C ALA A 86 3.66 15.88 8.28
N GLY A 87 4.09 15.80 7.02
CA GLY A 87 5.42 15.28 6.67
C GLY A 87 5.69 13.88 7.21
N ARG A 88 4.64 13.07 7.37
CA ARG A 88 4.73 11.66 7.79
C ARG A 88 3.63 10.86 7.11
N LEU A 89 3.96 9.62 6.80
CA LEU A 89 3.04 8.64 6.23
C LEU A 89 3.01 7.45 7.16
N GLU A 90 1.85 7.06 7.64
CA GLU A 90 1.70 5.82 8.40
C GLU A 90 1.13 4.76 7.47
N ILE A 91 1.76 3.60 7.44
CA ILE A 91 1.34 2.45 6.63
C ILE A 91 1.01 1.30 7.57
N GLU A 92 -0.13 0.68 7.34
CA GLU A 92 -0.57 -0.53 8.03
C GLU A 92 -0.92 -1.60 7.00
N VAL A 93 -0.53 -2.84 7.22
CA VAL A 93 -0.91 -3.96 6.36
C VAL A 93 -2.25 -4.49 6.85
N SER A 94 -3.34 -4.12 6.16
CA SER A 94 -4.69 -4.50 6.62
C SER A 94 -4.99 -5.97 6.40
N ARG A 95 -4.56 -6.54 5.26
CA ARG A 95 -4.71 -7.98 4.95
C ARG A 95 -3.88 -8.40 3.75
N GLN A 96 -3.44 -9.66 3.72
CA GLN A 96 -3.00 -10.28 2.47
C GLN A 96 -4.22 -10.40 1.55
N MET A 97 -4.14 -9.80 0.37
CA MET A 97 -5.11 -10.06 -0.68
C MET A 97 -4.80 -11.46 -1.19
N SER A 98 -5.61 -12.43 -0.80
CA SER A 98 -5.62 -13.71 -1.51
C SER A 98 -5.90 -13.39 -2.97
N PRO A 99 -5.09 -13.87 -3.93
CA PRO A 99 -5.48 -13.78 -5.33
C PRO A 99 -6.88 -14.36 -5.40
N LYS A 100 -7.81 -13.61 -5.98
CA LYS A 100 -9.13 -14.12 -6.28
C LYS A 100 -8.86 -15.26 -7.25
N SER A 101 -8.78 -16.49 -6.74
CA SER A 101 -8.89 -17.67 -7.59
C SER A 101 -10.17 -17.42 -8.35
N SER A 102 -10.03 -17.08 -9.63
CA SER A 102 -11.06 -17.33 -10.63
C SER A 102 -11.16 -18.86 -10.70
N GLY A 103 -11.72 -19.45 -9.64
CA GLY A 103 -12.33 -20.76 -9.68
C GLY A 103 -13.59 -20.59 -10.51
N GLY A 104 -13.40 -20.47 -11.82
CA GLY A 104 -14.45 -20.81 -12.76
C GLY A 104 -14.70 -22.30 -12.55
N GLN A 105 -15.72 -22.61 -11.74
CA GLN A 105 -16.40 -23.87 -11.81
C GLN A 105 -17.49 -23.74 -12.89
N PRO A 106 -17.28 -24.29 -14.09
CA PRO A 106 -18.35 -24.92 -14.85
C PRO A 106 -18.19 -26.42 -14.61
N GLY A 107 -18.89 -26.99 -13.64
CA GLY A 107 -20.26 -27.43 -13.84
C GLY A 107 -20.22 -28.94 -13.62
N ALA A 108 -20.99 -29.42 -12.66
CA ALA A 108 -21.16 -30.83 -12.40
C ALA A 108 -21.55 -31.53 -13.71
N GLY A 109 -20.86 -32.62 -14.04
CA GLY A 109 -21.39 -33.60 -14.96
C GLY A 109 -22.72 -34.07 -14.40
N ILE A 110 -23.79 -33.77 -15.12
CA ILE A 110 -25.03 -34.52 -15.01
C ILE A 110 -25.06 -35.48 -16.18
N GLU A 111 -25.39 -36.70 -15.82
CA GLU A 111 -25.46 -37.92 -16.61
C GLU A 111 -26.53 -37.87 -17.70
#